data_AF-A0AAW7CK26-F1
#
_entry.id   AF-A0AAW7CK26-F1
#
_cell.length_a   1.000
_cell.length_b   1.000
_cell.length_c   1.000
_cell.angle_alpha   90.00
_cell.angle_beta   90.00
_cell.angle_gamma   90.00
#
_symmetry.space_group_name_H-M   'P 1'
#
loop_
_entity.id
_entity.type
_entity.pdbx_description
1 polymer ?
#
loop_
_entity_poly.entity_id
_entity_poly.type
_entity_poly.pdbx_seq_one_letter_code
_entity_poly.pdbx_strand_id
1 'polypeptide(L)'
;MGFKKKQYAGFGVILAFMLVTAVVMLVSMNHMKKNMSEIVQDRYMKVKMATEIQLLFSQSDRELLAIINDEKASGTETAIQNITANRAKIESRLNQLDNILNHSQAKNILAKLQNEFASYMETEETIINDARHNKTVPSGVISDYQTKRSLLKGYITEFKISRKT
;
A
#
# COMPACT_ATOMS: atom_id res chain seq x y z
N MET A 1 11.48 64.91 -28.16
CA MET A 1 10.62 63.74 -28.50
C MET A 1 9.23 63.98 -27.95
N GLY A 2 8.20 64.03 -28.82
CA GLY A 2 6.84 64.38 -28.43
C GLY A 2 6.22 63.39 -27.42
N PHE A 3 5.39 63.91 -26.53
CA PHE A 3 4.72 63.21 -25.41
C PHE A 3 4.16 61.83 -25.80
N LYS A 4 3.59 61.73 -27.01
CA LYS A 4 3.02 60.49 -27.58
C LYS A 4 4.04 59.35 -27.73
N LYS A 5 5.29 59.63 -28.15
CA LYS A 5 6.33 58.59 -28.28
C LYS A 5 6.76 58.00 -26.94
N LYS A 6 6.76 58.80 -25.87
CA LYS A 6 7.08 58.32 -24.51
C LYS A 6 5.97 57.44 -23.93
N GLN A 7 4.71 57.75 -24.23
CA GLN A 7 3.56 56.91 -23.83
C GLN A 7 3.59 55.53 -24.50
N TYR A 8 3.87 55.44 -25.81
CA TYR A 8 3.97 54.13 -26.49
C TYR A 8 5.12 53.27 -25.95
N ALA A 9 6.27 53.88 -25.62
CA ALA A 9 7.39 53.17 -25.01
C ALA A 9 7.04 52.64 -23.60
N GLY A 10 6.40 53.45 -22.75
CA GLY A 10 5.96 53.03 -21.43
C GLY A 10 4.90 51.92 -21.48
N PHE A 11 3.94 52.04 -22.41
CA PHE A 11 2.91 51.02 -22.63
C PHE A 11 3.51 49.69 -23.11
N GLY A 12 4.51 49.73 -24.00
CA GLY A 12 5.23 48.54 -24.46
C GLY A 12 5.97 47.81 -23.32
N VAL A 13 6.57 48.54 -22.38
CA VAL A 13 7.22 47.97 -21.19
C VAL A 13 6.20 47.30 -20.26
N ILE A 14 5.04 47.92 -20.05
CA ILE A 14 3.96 47.33 -19.24
C ILE A 14 3.45 46.04 -19.89
N LEU A 15 3.24 46.04 -21.21
CA LEU A 15 2.87 44.86 -21.98
C LEU A 15 3.90 43.74 -21.87
N ALA A 16 5.19 44.07 -21.93
CA ALA A 16 6.26 43.10 -21.75
C ALA A 16 6.24 42.47 -20.35
N PHE A 17 6.05 43.28 -19.29
CA PHE A 17 5.90 42.77 -17.93
C PHE A 17 4.66 41.90 -17.73
N MET A 18 3.54 42.24 -18.37
CA MET A 18 2.33 41.40 -18.38
C MET A 18 2.58 40.05 -19.05
N LEU A 19 3.30 40.02 -20.18
CA LEU A 19 3.68 38.78 -20.85
C LEU A 19 4.59 37.90 -19.98
N VAL A 20 5.60 38.50 -19.34
CA VAL A 20 6.51 37.78 -18.44
C VAL A 20 5.76 37.18 -17.26
N THR A 21 4.88 37.95 -16.62
CA THR A 21 4.08 37.44 -15.49
C THR A 21 3.10 36.35 -15.90
N ALA A 22 2.47 36.45 -17.08
CA ALA A 22 1.63 35.38 -17.64
C ALA A 22 2.42 34.08 -17.86
N VAL A 23 3.65 34.16 -18.40
CA VAL A 23 4.51 32.99 -18.59
C VAL A 23 4.90 32.36 -17.24
N VAL A 24 5.27 33.16 -16.25
CA VAL A 24 5.60 32.68 -14.89
C VAL A 24 4.40 31.97 -14.25
N MET A 25 3.19 32.52 -14.41
CA MET A 25 1.96 31.87 -13.91
C MET A 25 1.71 30.51 -14.58
N LEU A 26 1.85 30.42 -15.90
CA LEU A 26 1.67 29.16 -16.63
C LEU A 26 2.69 28.10 -16.21
N VAL A 27 3.95 28.48 -16.04
CA VAL A 27 5.00 27.57 -15.54
C VAL A 27 4.69 27.11 -14.12
N SER A 28 4.29 28.02 -13.24
CA SER A 28 3.93 27.72 -11.85
C SER A 28 2.72 26.78 -11.75
N MET A 29 1.68 27.01 -12.56
CA MET A 29 0.52 26.12 -12.67
C MET A 29 0.92 24.71 -13.14
N ASN A 30 1.83 24.60 -14.11
CA ASN A 30 2.31 23.31 -14.59
C ASN A 30 3.11 22.55 -13.51
N HIS A 31 3.97 23.25 -12.75
CA HIS A 31 4.66 22.65 -11.61
C HIS A 31 3.70 22.18 -10.52
N MET A 32 2.70 23.00 -10.16
CA MET A 32 1.67 22.60 -9.20
C MET A 32 0.88 21.39 -9.68
N LYS A 33 0.46 21.36 -10.94
CA LYS A 33 -0.30 20.25 -11.52
C LYS A 33 0.51 18.95 -11.51
N LYS A 34 1.79 19.01 -11.90
CA LYS A 34 2.69 17.84 -11.89
C LYS A 34 2.88 17.29 -10.48
N ASN A 35 3.25 18.15 -9.53
CA ASN A 35 3.50 17.74 -8.15
C ASN A 35 2.23 17.21 -7.47
N MET A 36 1.08 17.82 -7.74
CA MET A 36 -0.20 17.38 -7.17
C MET A 36 -0.66 16.04 -7.75
N SER A 37 -0.48 15.81 -9.06
CA SER A 37 -0.80 14.54 -9.70
C SER A 37 0.05 13.40 -9.14
N GLU A 38 1.36 13.60 -9.03
CA GLU A 38 2.30 12.59 -8.55
C GLU A 38 2.06 12.22 -7.09
N ILE A 39 1.88 13.21 -6.21
CA ILE A 39 1.63 12.97 -4.78
C ILE A 39 0.30 12.25 -4.54
N VAL A 40 -0.77 12.64 -5.25
CA VAL A 40 -2.09 12.03 -5.10
C VAL A 40 -2.10 10.61 -5.66
N GLN A 41 -1.49 10.38 -6.83
CA GLN A 41 -1.42 9.06 -7.44
C GLN A 41 -0.62 8.09 -6.59
N ASP A 42 0.57 8.48 -6.09
CA ASP A 42 1.38 7.63 -5.20
C ASP A 42 0.60 7.22 -3.95
N ARG A 43 -0.03 8.21 -3.29
CA ARG A 43 -0.76 7.97 -2.05
C ARG A 43 -2.00 7.11 -2.29
N TYR A 44 -2.71 7.36 -3.38
CA TYR A 44 -3.86 6.55 -3.78
C TYR A 44 -3.45 5.11 -4.04
N MET A 45 -2.40 4.89 -4.83
CA MET A 45 -1.89 3.55 -5.13
C MET A 45 -1.46 2.81 -3.88
N LYS A 46 -0.73 3.49 -2.97
CA LYS A 46 -0.34 2.90 -1.67
C LYS A 46 -1.55 2.45 -0.86
N VAL A 47 -2.54 3.33 -0.66
CA VAL A 47 -3.73 3.04 0.15
C VAL A 47 -4.57 1.94 -0.50
N LYS A 48 -4.71 1.97 -1.82
CA LYS A 48 -5.42 0.94 -2.59
C LYS A 48 -4.77 -0.43 -2.40
N MET A 49 -3.46 -0.57 -2.65
CA MET A 49 -2.75 -1.84 -2.49
C MET A 49 -2.78 -2.34 -1.05
N ALA A 50 -2.59 -1.45 -0.07
CA ALA A 50 -2.68 -1.83 1.34
C ALA A 50 -4.09 -2.30 1.74
N THR A 51 -5.14 -1.71 1.15
CA THR A 51 -6.52 -2.16 1.35
C THR A 51 -6.78 -3.51 0.68
N GLU A 52 -6.23 -3.76 -0.50
CA GLU A 52 -6.28 -5.06 -1.16
C GLU A 52 -5.57 -6.14 -0.31
N ILE A 53 -4.37 -5.85 0.21
CA ILE A 53 -3.65 -6.74 1.13
C ILE A 53 -4.52 -7.03 2.37
N GLN A 54 -5.12 -6.00 2.97
CA GLN A 54 -6.00 -6.15 4.13
C GLN A 54 -7.18 -7.10 3.85
N LEU A 55 -7.80 -6.98 2.67
CA LEU A 55 -8.93 -7.81 2.26
C LEU A 55 -8.51 -9.27 2.06
N LEU A 56 -7.44 -9.49 1.29
CA LEU A 56 -6.90 -10.82 1.00
C LEU A 56 -6.43 -11.53 2.27
N PHE A 57 -5.77 -10.79 3.16
CA PHE A 57 -5.35 -11.28 4.46
C PHE A 57 -6.57 -11.68 5.30
N SER A 58 -7.60 -10.82 5.37
CA SER A 58 -8.82 -11.11 6.14
C SER A 58 -9.62 -12.28 5.57
N GLN A 59 -9.55 -12.54 4.26
CA GLN A 59 -10.13 -13.73 3.63
C GLN A 59 -9.38 -14.99 4.06
N SER A 60 -8.05 -14.99 3.93
CA SER A 60 -7.19 -16.11 4.34
C SER A 60 -7.31 -16.42 5.83
N ASP A 61 -7.39 -15.37 6.66
CA ASP A 61 -7.61 -15.46 8.11
C ASP A 61 -8.89 -16.24 8.46
N ARG A 62 -9.99 -15.99 7.73
CA ARG A 62 -11.25 -16.71 7.97
C ARG A 62 -11.18 -18.17 7.54
N GLU A 63 -10.56 -18.43 6.40
CA GLU A 63 -10.34 -19.80 5.89
C GLU A 63 -9.47 -20.59 6.88
N LEU A 64 -8.38 -20.00 7.39
CA LEU A 64 -7.51 -20.67 8.34
C LEU A 64 -8.20 -20.92 9.68
N LEU A 65 -9.00 -19.97 10.17
CA LEU A 65 -9.82 -20.19 11.37
C LEU A 65 -10.85 -21.30 11.18
N ALA A 66 -11.42 -21.45 9.98
CA ALA A 66 -12.30 -22.57 9.68
C ALA A 66 -11.54 -23.90 9.76
N ILE A 67 -10.33 -23.96 9.20
CA ILE A 67 -9.44 -25.13 9.26
C ILE A 67 -9.08 -25.48 10.72
N ILE A 68 -8.77 -24.50 11.56
CA ILE A 68 -8.42 -24.72 12.97
C ILE A 68 -9.62 -25.28 13.77
N ASN A 69 -10.83 -24.81 13.48
CA ASN A 69 -12.02 -25.14 14.26
C ASN A 69 -12.77 -26.39 13.78
N ASP A 70 -12.52 -26.85 12.56
CA ASP A 70 -13.28 -27.94 11.94
C ASP A 70 -12.39 -29.17 11.70
N GLU A 71 -12.47 -30.15 12.61
CA GLU A 71 -11.61 -31.35 12.59
C GLU A 71 -11.84 -32.26 11.37
N LYS A 72 -12.91 -32.08 10.57
CA LYS A 72 -13.27 -32.96 9.43
C LYS A 72 -14.02 -32.29 8.27
N ALA A 73 -13.75 -31.01 7.98
CA ALA A 73 -14.52 -30.28 6.98
C ALA A 73 -14.29 -30.77 5.53
N SER A 74 -15.36 -31.19 4.85
CA SER A 74 -15.37 -31.21 3.38
C SER A 74 -15.15 -29.77 2.89
N GLY A 75 -14.00 -29.50 2.27
CA GLY A 75 -13.65 -28.14 1.82
C GLY A 75 -12.31 -27.61 2.35
N THR A 76 -11.63 -28.34 3.24
CA THR A 76 -10.28 -27.99 3.72
C THR A 76 -9.30 -27.72 2.58
N GLU A 77 -9.30 -28.57 1.54
CA GLU A 77 -8.40 -28.36 0.41
C GLU A 77 -8.75 -27.10 -0.40
N THR A 78 -10.03 -26.79 -0.56
CA THR A 78 -10.48 -25.54 -1.20
C THR A 78 -10.05 -24.32 -0.38
N ALA A 79 -10.19 -24.37 0.95
CA ALA A 79 -9.73 -23.32 1.85
C ALA A 79 -8.21 -23.11 1.74
N ILE A 80 -7.43 -24.19 1.72
CA ILE A 80 -5.97 -24.15 1.52
C ILE A 80 -5.60 -23.54 0.16
N GLN A 81 -6.31 -23.90 -0.92
CA GLN A 81 -6.10 -23.31 -2.24
C GLN A 81 -6.40 -21.81 -2.24
N ASN A 82 -7.48 -21.38 -1.61
CA ASN A 82 -7.85 -19.97 -1.46
C ASN A 82 -6.78 -19.19 -0.69
N ILE A 83 -6.31 -19.74 0.44
CA ILE A 83 -5.21 -19.18 1.23
C ILE A 83 -3.96 -19.02 0.37
N THR A 84 -3.56 -20.07 -0.34
CA THR A 84 -2.37 -20.07 -1.19
C THR A 84 -2.46 -19.02 -2.30
N ALA A 85 -3.62 -18.93 -2.96
CA ALA A 85 -3.86 -17.93 -3.99
C ALA A 85 -3.82 -16.49 -3.44
N ASN A 86 -4.35 -16.29 -2.22
CA ASN A 86 -4.32 -14.98 -1.56
C ASN A 86 -2.90 -14.60 -1.12
N ARG A 87 -2.11 -15.55 -0.60
CA ARG A 87 -0.68 -15.34 -0.27
C ARG A 87 0.08 -14.82 -1.46
N ALA A 88 0.02 -15.52 -2.60
CA ALA A 88 0.70 -15.11 -3.83
C ALA A 88 0.29 -13.70 -4.29
N LYS A 89 -0.98 -13.35 -4.15
CA LYS A 89 -1.48 -11.99 -4.45
C LYS A 89 -0.93 -10.95 -3.47
N ILE A 90 -0.89 -11.26 -2.17
CA ILE A 90 -0.34 -10.36 -1.14
C ILE A 90 1.14 -10.12 -1.40
N GLU A 91 1.94 -11.17 -1.63
CA GLU A 91 3.37 -11.04 -1.96
C GLU A 91 3.59 -10.19 -3.20
N SER A 92 2.79 -10.44 -4.26
CA SER A 92 2.83 -9.62 -5.48
C SER A 92 2.56 -8.14 -5.18
N ARG A 93 1.58 -7.83 -4.32
CA ARG A 93 1.27 -6.44 -3.92
C ARG A 93 2.35 -5.82 -3.05
N LEU A 94 2.96 -6.58 -2.13
CA LEU A 94 4.08 -6.11 -1.33
C LEU A 94 5.29 -5.78 -2.20
N ASN A 95 5.61 -6.63 -3.19
CA ASN A 95 6.69 -6.38 -4.15
C ASN A 95 6.39 -5.18 -5.06
N GLN A 96 5.13 -5.00 -5.48
CA GLN A 96 4.72 -3.80 -6.22
C GLN A 96 4.86 -2.54 -5.36
N LEU A 97 4.47 -2.59 -4.09
CA LEU A 97 4.65 -1.49 -3.15
C LEU A 97 6.13 -1.12 -2.99
N ASP A 98 7.02 -2.10 -2.89
CA ASP A 98 8.46 -1.83 -2.73
C ASP A 98 9.05 -1.06 -3.91
N ASN A 99 8.59 -1.38 -5.13
CA ASN A 99 9.01 -0.73 -6.36
C ASN A 99 8.45 0.70 -6.55
N ILE A 100 7.26 1.00 -6.01
CA ILE A 100 6.63 2.33 -6.18
C ILE A 100 6.94 3.29 -5.02
N LEU A 101 7.35 2.77 -3.87
CA LEU A 101 7.66 3.62 -2.72
C LEU A 101 9.00 4.32 -2.92
N ASN A 102 8.97 5.65 -2.95
CA ASN A 102 10.18 6.47 -3.06
C ASN A 102 10.68 7.01 -1.70
N HIS A 103 10.01 6.68 -0.58
CA HIS A 103 10.24 7.31 0.74
C HIS A 103 10.79 6.32 1.77
N SER A 104 11.86 6.71 2.47
CA SER A 104 12.58 5.86 3.43
C SER A 104 11.71 5.34 4.57
N GLN A 105 10.85 6.18 5.16
CA GLN A 105 9.97 5.76 6.26
C GLN A 105 8.90 4.76 5.81
N ALA A 106 8.28 4.98 4.65
CA ALA A 106 7.29 4.05 4.09
C ALA A 106 7.95 2.71 3.72
N LYS A 107 9.18 2.73 3.20
CA LYS A 107 9.97 1.52 2.96
C LYS A 107 10.28 0.75 4.24
N ASN A 108 10.63 1.44 5.32
CA ASN A 108 10.88 0.77 6.61
C ASN A 108 9.62 0.07 7.14
N ILE A 109 8.45 0.71 7.05
CA ILE A 109 7.19 0.09 7.47
C ILE A 109 6.83 -1.08 6.53
N LEU A 110 7.06 -0.94 5.22
CA LEU A 110 6.84 -2.03 4.27
C LEU A 110 7.75 -3.24 4.54
N ALA A 111 9.03 -3.01 4.82
CA ALA A 111 9.98 -4.07 5.15
C ALA A 111 9.55 -4.82 6.42
N LYS A 112 9.08 -4.10 7.45
CA LYS A 112 8.48 -4.73 8.64
C LYS A 112 7.25 -5.55 8.27
N LEU A 113 6.34 -4.99 7.47
CA LEU A 113 5.14 -5.70 7.01
C LEU A 113 5.49 -6.98 6.24
N GLN A 114 6.51 -6.95 5.38
CA GLN A 114 7.00 -8.11 4.64
C GLN A 114 7.57 -9.19 5.59
N ASN A 115 8.40 -8.78 6.55
CA ASN A 115 8.98 -9.71 7.52
C ASN A 115 7.92 -10.37 8.41
N GLU A 116 6.97 -9.59 8.92
CA GLU A 116 5.86 -10.12 9.73
C GLU A 116 4.93 -11.01 8.91
N PHE A 117 4.76 -10.69 7.61
CA PHE A 117 3.96 -11.53 6.72
C PHE A 117 4.65 -12.86 6.44
N ALA A 118 5.97 -12.87 6.21
CA ALA A 118 6.76 -14.09 6.08
C ALA A 118 6.68 -14.95 7.36
N SER A 119 6.88 -14.34 8.52
CA SER A 119 6.77 -15.02 9.82
C SER A 119 5.37 -15.58 10.07
N TYR A 120 4.32 -14.88 9.65
CA TYR A 120 2.94 -15.38 9.71
C TYR A 120 2.72 -16.59 8.78
N MET A 121 3.28 -16.55 7.56
CA MET A 121 3.14 -17.65 6.60
C MET A 121 3.76 -18.95 7.12
N GLU A 122 4.86 -18.87 7.88
CA GLU A 122 5.47 -20.06 8.52
C GLU A 122 4.50 -20.73 9.51
N THR A 123 3.83 -19.95 10.34
CA THR A 123 2.85 -20.48 11.31
C THR A 123 1.60 -21.00 10.58
N GLU A 124 1.12 -20.28 9.58
CA GLU A 124 -0.03 -20.69 8.77
C GLU A 124 0.27 -21.98 7.98
N GLU A 125 1.50 -22.16 7.47
CA GLU A 125 1.92 -23.41 6.83
C GLU A 125 1.96 -24.58 7.81
N THR A 126 2.41 -24.33 9.04
CA THR A 126 2.39 -25.34 10.12
C THR A 126 0.96 -25.81 10.39
N ILE A 127 0.01 -24.87 10.49
CA ILE A 127 -1.42 -25.15 10.69
C ILE A 127 -1.99 -25.95 9.51
N ILE A 128 -1.70 -25.53 8.27
CA ILE A 128 -2.15 -26.22 7.06
C ILE A 128 -1.59 -27.64 7.01
N ASN A 129 -0.32 -27.82 7.36
CA ASN A 129 0.33 -29.13 7.39
C ASN A 129 -0.30 -30.06 8.43
N ASP A 130 -0.58 -29.56 9.64
CA ASP A 130 -1.25 -30.34 10.67
C ASP A 130 -2.67 -30.74 10.23
N ALA A 131 -3.42 -29.81 9.64
CA ALA A 131 -4.76 -30.09 9.09
C ALA A 131 -4.74 -31.16 7.99
N ARG A 132 -3.79 -31.11 7.06
CA ARG A 132 -3.62 -32.12 5.99
C ARG A 132 -3.35 -33.53 6.55
N HIS A 133 -2.68 -33.61 7.69
CA HIS A 133 -2.37 -34.87 8.36
C HIS A 133 -3.41 -35.28 9.41
N ASN A 134 -4.56 -34.60 9.47
CA ASN A 134 -5.60 -34.80 10.48
C ASN A 134 -5.06 -34.73 11.92
N LYS A 135 -4.09 -33.85 12.15
CA LYS A 135 -3.53 -33.59 13.48
C LYS A 135 -4.20 -32.35 14.06
N THR A 136 -4.50 -32.41 15.36
CA THR A 136 -4.93 -31.24 16.11
C THR A 136 -3.79 -30.23 16.17
N VAL A 137 -4.07 -28.98 15.79
CA VAL A 137 -3.10 -27.89 15.85
C VAL A 137 -2.71 -27.63 17.32
N PRO A 138 -1.42 -27.61 17.67
CA PRO A 138 -1.00 -27.33 19.05
C PRO A 138 -1.44 -25.93 19.52
N SER A 139 -1.84 -25.82 20.78
CA SER A 139 -2.28 -24.54 21.38
C SER A 139 -1.22 -23.42 21.29
N GLY A 140 0.06 -23.77 21.38
CA GLY A 140 1.17 -22.84 21.18
C GLY A 140 1.21 -22.24 19.78
N VAL A 141 0.92 -23.05 18.75
CA VAL A 141 0.86 -22.61 17.35
C VAL A 141 -0.34 -21.68 17.13
N ILE A 142 -1.49 -22.00 17.73
CA ILE A 142 -2.68 -21.15 17.69
C ILE A 142 -2.40 -19.79 18.35
N SER A 143 -1.74 -19.77 19.51
CA SER A 143 -1.38 -18.54 20.21
C SER A 143 -0.38 -17.68 19.43
N ASP A 144 0.61 -18.30 18.79
CA ASP A 144 1.57 -17.61 17.93
C ASP A 144 0.87 -16.99 16.72
N TYR A 145 0.01 -17.76 16.05
CA TYR A 145 -0.82 -17.29 14.94
C TYR A 145 -1.68 -16.07 15.34
N GLN A 146 -2.36 -16.12 16.49
CA GLN A 146 -3.19 -15.00 16.96
C GLN A 146 -2.36 -13.72 17.19
N THR A 147 -1.15 -13.87 17.74
CA THR A 147 -0.21 -12.75 17.95
C THR A 147 0.22 -12.13 16.62
N LYS A 148 0.74 -12.95 15.72
CA LYS A 148 1.24 -12.51 14.40
C LYS A 148 0.13 -11.89 13.56
N ARG A 149 -1.08 -12.46 13.61
CA ARG A 149 -2.28 -11.90 13.00
C ARG A 149 -2.60 -10.50 13.49
N SER A 150 -2.54 -10.29 14.81
CA SER A 150 -2.80 -8.97 15.41
C SER A 150 -1.76 -7.94 14.98
N LEU A 151 -0.48 -8.32 15.00
CA LEU A 151 0.64 -7.48 14.54
C LEU A 151 0.48 -7.07 13.08
N LEU A 152 0.17 -8.02 12.19
CA LEU A 152 -0.06 -7.75 10.77
C LEU A 152 -1.20 -6.76 10.54
N LYS A 153 -2.32 -6.90 11.25
CA LYS A 153 -3.43 -5.93 11.15
C LYS A 153 -2.99 -4.53 11.59
N GLY A 154 -2.17 -4.45 12.63
CA GLY A 154 -1.52 -3.22 13.09
C GLY A 154 -0.66 -2.59 12.00
N TYR A 155 0.29 -3.34 11.45
CA TYR A 155 1.22 -2.84 10.44
C TYR A 155 0.54 -2.45 9.12
N ILE A 156 -0.46 -3.20 8.67
CA ILE A 156 -1.25 -2.82 7.48
C ILE A 156 -1.95 -1.46 7.72
N THR A 157 -2.50 -1.26 8.92
CA THR A 157 -3.17 0.00 9.29
C THR A 157 -2.18 1.16 9.38
N GLU A 158 -1.05 0.95 10.04
CA GLU A 158 0.03 1.93 10.14
C GLU A 158 0.57 2.31 8.75
N PHE A 159 0.78 1.31 7.89
CA PHE A 159 1.24 1.53 6.52
C PHE A 159 0.25 2.37 5.71
N LYS A 160 -1.06 2.16 5.86
CA LYS A 160 -2.09 2.99 5.22
C LYS A 160 -2.01 4.45 5.66
N ILE A 161 -1.80 4.69 6.96
CA ILE A 161 -1.86 6.02 7.57
C ILE A 161 -0.55 6.80 7.41
N SER A 162 0.60 6.11 7.28
CA SER A 162 1.92 6.76 7.13
C SER A 162 1.89 7.85 6.05
N ARG A 163 2.23 9.08 6.43
CA ARG A 163 2.27 10.21 5.49
C ARG A 163 3.66 10.31 4.85
N LYS A 164 3.72 10.84 3.62
CA LYS A 164 4.90 11.56 3.12
C LYS A 164 5.09 12.74 4.09
N THR A 165 6.04 12.64 5.02
CA THR A 165 6.60 13.83 5.69
C THR A 165 7.86 14.21 4.96
#